data_AF-A0A067C1T8-F1
#
_entry.id   AF-A0A067C1T8-F1
#
_cell.length_a   1.000
_cell.length_b   1.000
_cell.length_c   1.000
_cell.angle_alpha   90.00
_cell.angle_beta   90.00
_cell.angle_gamma   90.00
#
_symmetry.space_group_name_H-M   'P 1'
#
loop_
_entity.id
_entity.type
_entity.pdbx_description
1 polymer ?
#
loop_
_entity_poly.entity_id
_entity_poly.type
_entity_poly.pdbx_seq_one_letter_code
_entity_poly.pdbx_strand_id
1 'polypeptide(L)'
;MTTPEVLKPACVVLTPGIKATKHVVFGSQKLGPVPTAVLDALTTTRAKLLCECKDFAKPAQYQWEKEKAQFQLDAYMENASQYLSLLQGFLNAARAPAATPSDDNDEAAASKPVVAEKPAPAVSFAFCEWLDVTAKSSVHSLNAYHEYAHTLYAVGTVLLQRASDLTTAMLASRDFEFDEPKLKEAYQILLRTSGLFDAALGFLGQSRQTTASTGADDAAMAAWRAEQAQADNAATYAPELSRIKDFEGGSGLSALRAIALAQAQELVVLRGVTRETVDWVLMGKLCVDIASRYKDTLASLPPSQVKLRGWCDFKTIYYTALGLYYQGVAEWNKKDAPGCVQAIAQFQQAKEQLARLSTFAAETQRTRDIIQRDLDIAAARNSSVYFETIPAPLPALPPTGLVQPQAFVNPPAHALWKEPLPPANATSAAAPTRGSPDMPHPDPGCACAIM
;
A
#
# COMPACT_ATOMS: atom_id res chain seq x y z
N MET A 1 24.67 -35.17 -11.74
CA MET A 1 24.57 -34.43 -10.47
C MET A 1 23.30 -33.61 -10.55
N THR A 2 22.27 -33.97 -9.79
CA THR A 2 21.05 -33.16 -9.64
C THR A 2 21.44 -31.83 -9.04
N THR A 3 20.98 -30.72 -9.63
CA THR A 3 21.15 -29.38 -9.08
C THR A 3 20.65 -29.36 -7.63
N PRO A 4 21.42 -28.82 -6.67
CA PRO A 4 20.97 -28.73 -5.29
C PRO A 4 19.66 -27.94 -5.24
N GLU A 5 18.70 -28.44 -4.48
CA GLU A 5 17.43 -27.75 -4.26
C GLU A 5 17.71 -26.44 -3.54
N VAL A 6 17.50 -25.32 -4.25
CA VAL A 6 17.79 -23.98 -3.75
C VAL A 6 16.81 -23.60 -2.64
N LEU A 7 17.33 -23.19 -1.49
CA LEU A 7 16.51 -22.62 -0.43
C LEU A 7 15.87 -21.32 -0.92
N LYS A 8 14.54 -21.22 -0.83
CA LYS A 8 13.77 -20.04 -1.25
C LYS A 8 13.36 -19.20 -0.04
N PRO A 9 13.25 -17.87 -0.17
CA PRO A 9 12.67 -17.02 0.86
C PRO A 9 11.18 -17.32 1.05
N ALA A 10 10.71 -17.21 2.30
CA ALA A 10 9.29 -17.29 2.63
C ALA A 10 8.62 -15.96 2.31
N CYS A 11 8.34 -15.72 1.02
CA CYS A 11 7.67 -14.52 0.48
C CYS A 11 6.18 -14.43 0.83
N VAL A 12 5.81 -14.87 2.04
CA VAL A 12 4.46 -14.73 2.58
C VAL A 12 4.21 -13.25 2.85
N VAL A 13 3.13 -12.72 2.29
CA VAL A 13 2.79 -11.31 2.40
C VAL A 13 1.82 -11.09 3.57
N LEU A 14 2.18 -10.19 4.49
CA LEU A 14 1.29 -9.68 5.52
C LEU A 14 0.10 -8.96 4.88
N THR A 15 -1.11 -9.37 5.27
CA THR A 15 -2.35 -8.65 4.96
C THR A 15 -3.04 -8.25 6.27
N PRO A 16 -3.16 -6.95 6.58
CA PRO A 16 -3.89 -6.51 7.78
C PRO A 16 -5.41 -6.78 7.67
N GLY A 17 -5.88 -7.02 6.44
CA GLY A 17 -7.28 -7.13 6.05
C GLY A 17 -7.71 -5.93 5.21
N ILE A 18 -8.69 -6.13 4.33
CA ILE A 18 -9.21 -5.06 3.46
C ILE A 18 -10.01 -4.06 4.29
N LYS A 19 -9.71 -2.78 4.12
CA LYS A 19 -10.49 -1.68 4.67
C LYS A 19 -11.75 -1.43 3.84
N ALA A 20 -12.83 -2.12 4.21
CA ALA A 20 -14.10 -2.03 3.51
C ALA A 20 -14.90 -0.76 3.87
N THR A 21 -15.84 -0.39 3.00
CA THR A 21 -16.73 0.77 3.19
C THR A 21 -18.20 0.43 2.90
N LYS A 22 -19.13 1.29 3.32
CA LYS A 22 -20.52 1.26 2.85
C LYS A 22 -20.66 1.91 1.48
N HIS A 23 -21.65 1.46 0.72
CA HIS A 23 -22.06 2.13 -0.51
C HIS A 23 -22.56 3.54 -0.21
N VAL A 24 -22.19 4.51 -1.06
CA VAL A 24 -22.56 5.92 -0.90
C VAL A 24 -22.97 6.49 -2.27
N VAL A 25 -24.12 7.14 -2.30
CA VAL A 25 -24.58 7.97 -3.43
C VAL A 25 -24.41 9.44 -3.03
N PHE A 26 -23.44 10.14 -3.62
CA PHE A 26 -23.11 11.52 -3.24
C PHE A 26 -24.18 12.53 -3.67
N GLY A 27 -24.86 12.29 -4.80
CA GLY A 27 -25.93 13.15 -5.30
C GLY A 27 -27.12 13.29 -4.35
N SER A 28 -27.31 12.35 -3.42
CA SER A 28 -28.36 12.41 -2.39
C SER A 28 -27.90 13.04 -1.07
N GLN A 29 -26.63 13.44 -0.95
CA GLN A 29 -26.07 13.98 0.29
C GLN A 29 -26.08 15.52 0.31
N LYS A 30 -26.13 16.09 1.51
CA LYS A 30 -26.11 17.54 1.71
C LYS A 30 -24.66 18.04 1.78
N LEU A 31 -24.03 18.23 0.62
CA LEU A 31 -22.62 18.62 0.49
C LEU A 31 -22.39 20.11 0.14
N GLY A 32 -23.44 20.91 0.11
CA GLY A 32 -23.36 22.32 -0.29
C GLY A 32 -23.33 22.49 -1.82
N PRO A 33 -22.86 23.64 -2.33
CA PRO A 33 -22.86 23.95 -3.76
C PRO A 33 -21.72 23.20 -4.49
N VAL A 34 -21.93 21.90 -4.70
CA VAL A 34 -21.01 21.03 -5.45
C VAL A 34 -21.63 20.75 -6.83
N PRO A 35 -20.89 20.88 -7.94
CA PRO A 35 -21.41 20.56 -9.27
C PRO A 35 -21.94 19.11 -9.33
N THR A 36 -23.10 18.90 -9.96
CA THR A 36 -23.72 17.56 -10.08
C THR A 36 -22.77 16.56 -10.74
N ALA A 37 -22.03 16.99 -11.77
CA ALA A 37 -21.02 16.15 -12.44
C ALA A 37 -19.93 15.65 -11.47
N VAL A 38 -19.53 16.45 -10.48
CA VAL A 38 -18.59 16.03 -9.43
C VAL A 38 -19.21 14.98 -8.51
N LEU A 39 -20.48 15.14 -8.12
CA LEU A 39 -21.18 14.19 -7.25
C LEU A 39 -21.41 12.83 -7.95
N ASP A 40 -21.76 12.84 -9.22
CA ASP A 40 -21.92 11.63 -10.03
C ASP A 40 -20.58 10.92 -10.25
N ALA A 41 -19.51 11.68 -10.52
CA ALA A 41 -18.16 11.16 -10.65
C ALA A 41 -17.65 10.56 -9.34
N LEU A 42 -17.90 11.20 -8.19
CA LEU A 42 -17.54 10.68 -6.86
C LEU A 42 -18.22 9.34 -6.60
N THR A 43 -19.53 9.26 -6.84
CA THR A 43 -20.32 8.03 -6.66
C THR A 43 -19.75 6.90 -7.54
N THR A 44 -19.50 7.19 -8.81
CA THR A 44 -19.04 6.20 -9.79
C THR A 44 -17.62 5.72 -9.51
N THR A 45 -16.68 6.64 -9.27
CA THR A 45 -15.26 6.30 -9.04
C THR A 45 -15.08 5.59 -7.70
N ARG A 46 -15.79 6.02 -6.65
CA ARG A 46 -15.77 5.38 -5.33
C ARG A 46 -16.24 3.93 -5.38
N ALA A 47 -17.36 3.66 -6.06
CA ALA A 47 -17.92 2.31 -6.18
C ALA A 47 -17.04 1.36 -7.02
N LYS A 48 -16.27 1.89 -7.99
CA LYS A 48 -15.29 1.10 -8.76
C LYS A 48 -14.00 0.81 -8.01
N LEU A 49 -13.63 1.70 -7.08
CA LEU A 49 -12.36 1.66 -6.37
C LEU A 49 -12.44 0.84 -5.08
N LEU A 50 -13.49 1.05 -4.28
CA LEU A 50 -13.51 0.60 -2.90
C LEU A 50 -14.32 -0.68 -2.76
N CYS A 51 -13.78 -1.65 -2.02
CA CYS A 51 -14.50 -2.88 -1.72
C CYS A 51 -15.65 -2.58 -0.74
N GLU A 52 -16.88 -2.56 -1.25
CA GLU A 52 -18.06 -2.31 -0.43
C GLU A 52 -18.45 -3.54 0.38
N CYS A 53 -18.95 -3.30 1.59
CA CYS A 53 -19.38 -4.34 2.50
C CYS A 53 -20.73 -3.98 3.15
N LYS A 54 -21.76 -4.79 2.86
CA LYS A 54 -23.12 -4.56 3.36
C LYS A 54 -23.23 -4.68 4.88
N ASP A 55 -22.43 -5.55 5.50
CA ASP A 55 -22.43 -5.78 6.95
C ASP A 55 -20.99 -5.91 7.47
N PHE A 56 -20.54 -4.94 8.27
CA PHE A 56 -19.19 -4.95 8.83
C PHE A 56 -18.98 -6.05 9.88
N ALA A 57 -20.05 -6.67 10.40
CA ALA A 57 -19.95 -7.86 11.23
C ALA A 57 -19.56 -9.11 10.41
N LYS A 58 -19.72 -9.07 9.08
CA LYS A 58 -19.33 -10.13 8.14
C LYS A 58 -18.33 -9.61 7.11
N PRO A 59 -17.16 -9.10 7.54
CA PRO A 59 -16.25 -8.39 6.66
C PRO A 59 -15.68 -9.30 5.56
N ALA A 60 -15.60 -10.62 5.77
CA ALA A 60 -15.15 -11.57 4.75
C ALA A 60 -16.05 -11.64 3.50
N GLN A 61 -17.24 -11.02 3.51
CA GLN A 61 -18.17 -10.97 2.38
C GLN A 61 -18.12 -9.62 1.63
N TYR A 62 -16.96 -8.97 1.61
CA TYR A 62 -16.74 -7.78 0.77
C TYR A 62 -16.62 -8.13 -0.72
N GLN A 63 -16.72 -7.12 -1.58
CA GLN A 63 -16.71 -7.29 -3.04
C GLN A 63 -15.40 -7.87 -3.64
N TRP A 64 -14.27 -7.74 -2.95
CA TRP A 64 -12.95 -8.18 -3.45
C TRP A 64 -12.92 -9.62 -3.98
N GLU A 65 -13.57 -10.58 -3.32
CA GLU A 65 -13.54 -11.98 -3.77
C GLU A 65 -14.09 -12.16 -5.20
N LYS A 66 -15.00 -11.28 -5.61
CA LYS A 66 -15.55 -11.26 -6.97
C LYS A 66 -14.64 -10.49 -7.94
N GLU A 67 -14.05 -9.40 -7.46
CA GLU A 67 -13.28 -8.45 -8.28
C GLU A 67 -11.84 -8.88 -8.50
N LYS A 68 -11.23 -9.63 -7.58
CA LYS A 68 -9.80 -10.00 -7.62
C LYS A 68 -9.39 -10.77 -8.87
N ALA A 69 -10.33 -11.49 -9.50
CA ALA A 69 -10.11 -12.21 -10.75
C ALA A 69 -9.97 -11.27 -11.96
N GLN A 70 -10.55 -10.07 -11.89
CA GLN A 70 -10.54 -9.05 -12.96
C GLN A 70 -9.62 -7.87 -12.61
N PHE A 71 -8.88 -7.95 -11.50
CA PHE A 71 -8.05 -6.87 -11.02
C PHE A 71 -6.95 -6.51 -12.03
N GLN A 72 -6.87 -5.23 -12.38
CA GLN A 72 -5.85 -4.65 -13.25
C GLN A 72 -5.20 -3.48 -12.52
N LEU A 73 -3.90 -3.61 -12.21
CA LEU A 73 -3.20 -2.66 -11.34
C LEU A 73 -3.30 -1.22 -11.84
N ASP A 74 -3.04 -0.98 -13.12
CA ASP A 74 -2.99 0.39 -13.65
C ASP A 74 -4.39 1.02 -13.71
N ALA A 75 -5.40 0.28 -14.16
CA ALA A 75 -6.80 0.75 -14.13
C ALA A 75 -7.29 1.02 -12.70
N TYR A 76 -6.88 0.19 -11.73
CA TYR A 76 -7.22 0.39 -10.33
C TYR A 76 -6.57 1.65 -9.75
N MET A 77 -5.28 1.87 -10.04
CA MET A 77 -4.57 3.08 -9.61
C MET A 77 -5.08 4.34 -10.32
N GLU A 78 -5.53 4.23 -11.56
CA GLU A 78 -6.18 5.33 -12.27
C GLU A 78 -7.50 5.72 -11.58
N ASN A 79 -8.37 4.76 -11.27
CA ASN A 79 -9.61 5.01 -10.50
C ASN A 79 -9.31 5.61 -9.12
N ALA A 80 -8.25 5.13 -8.44
CA ALA A 80 -7.79 5.70 -7.18
C ALA A 80 -7.43 7.18 -7.33
N SER A 81 -6.67 7.50 -8.38
CA SER A 81 -6.21 8.85 -8.66
C SER A 81 -7.36 9.79 -9.03
N GLN A 82 -8.34 9.31 -9.81
CA GLN A 82 -9.56 10.04 -10.13
C GLN A 82 -10.38 10.36 -8.88
N TYR A 83 -10.62 9.37 -8.01
CA TYR A 83 -11.40 9.59 -6.79
C TYR A 83 -10.71 10.56 -5.82
N LEU A 84 -9.40 10.38 -5.60
CA LEU A 84 -8.60 11.28 -4.76
C LEU A 84 -8.56 12.70 -5.34
N SER A 85 -8.48 12.85 -6.67
CA SER A 85 -8.54 14.15 -7.37
C SER A 85 -9.88 14.86 -7.16
N LEU A 86 -10.99 14.12 -7.12
CA LEU A 86 -12.31 14.69 -6.81
C LEU A 86 -12.39 15.16 -5.35
N LEU A 87 -11.90 14.35 -4.40
CA LEU A 87 -11.84 14.72 -2.98
C LEU A 87 -10.94 15.94 -2.72
N GLN A 88 -9.85 16.09 -3.49
CA GLN A 88 -8.94 17.23 -3.39
C GLN A 88 -9.63 18.58 -3.59
N GLY A 89 -10.73 18.64 -4.36
CA GLY A 89 -11.51 19.86 -4.52
C GLY A 89 -12.13 20.35 -3.21
N PHE A 90 -12.60 19.46 -2.35
CA PHE A 90 -13.11 19.83 -1.02
C PHE A 90 -12.00 20.34 -0.09
N LEU A 91 -10.80 19.74 -0.18
CA LEU A 91 -9.63 20.17 0.60
C LEU A 91 -9.15 21.56 0.17
N ASN A 92 -9.25 21.88 -1.12
CA ASN A 92 -8.87 23.17 -1.67
C ASN A 92 -9.95 24.24 -1.44
N ALA A 93 -11.24 23.88 -1.52
CA ALA A 93 -12.35 24.81 -1.28
C ALA A 93 -12.38 25.31 0.18
N ALA A 94 -11.99 24.47 1.14
CA ALA A 94 -11.82 24.89 2.54
C ALA A 94 -10.74 25.96 2.76
N ARG A 95 -9.88 26.20 1.75
CA ARG A 95 -8.76 27.16 1.78
C ARG A 95 -9.02 28.45 1.01
N ALA A 96 -10.13 28.57 0.27
CA ALA A 96 -10.40 29.78 -0.48
C ALA A 96 -10.62 30.95 0.51
N PRO A 97 -9.84 32.05 0.43
CA PRO A 97 -10.17 33.25 1.19
C PRO A 97 -11.56 33.71 0.76
N ALA A 98 -12.38 34.19 1.70
CA ALA A 98 -13.63 34.85 1.36
C ALA A 98 -13.34 35.92 0.30
N ALA A 99 -14.12 35.93 -0.78
CA ALA A 99 -13.95 36.90 -1.85
C ALA A 99 -13.86 38.29 -1.23
N THR A 100 -12.75 39.01 -1.48
CA THR A 100 -12.64 40.41 -1.12
C THR A 100 -13.87 41.13 -1.67
N PRO A 101 -14.59 41.92 -0.85
CA PRO A 101 -15.65 42.77 -1.39
C PRO A 101 -15.03 43.59 -2.51
N SER A 102 -15.69 43.63 -3.67
CA SER A 102 -15.31 44.56 -4.73
C SER A 102 -15.23 45.96 -4.13
N ASP A 103 -14.05 46.57 -4.20
CA ASP A 103 -13.82 47.97 -3.83
C ASP A 103 -14.73 48.85 -4.72
N ASP A 104 -15.90 49.19 -4.18
CA ASP A 104 -16.66 50.36 -4.59
C ASP A 104 -16.94 51.18 -3.32
N ASN A 105 -16.12 52.23 -3.16
CA ASN A 105 -16.33 53.44 -2.36
C ASN A 105 -16.56 53.33 -0.84
N ASP A 106 -15.55 53.71 -0.04
CA ASP A 106 -15.52 55.01 0.66
C ASP A 106 -14.32 55.09 1.63
N GLU A 107 -13.46 56.10 1.42
CA GLU A 107 -12.37 56.50 2.32
C GLU A 107 -12.91 57.07 3.65
N ALA A 108 -13.38 56.24 4.59
CA ALA A 108 -13.60 56.68 5.98
C ALA A 108 -13.81 55.53 6.98
N ALA A 109 -12.89 54.56 7.11
CA ALA A 109 -12.90 53.67 8.27
C ALA A 109 -11.54 53.02 8.55
N ALA A 110 -10.56 53.82 8.97
CA ALA A 110 -9.36 53.27 9.60
C ALA A 110 -9.73 52.67 10.98
N SER A 111 -9.24 51.45 11.23
CA SER A 111 -9.22 50.73 12.52
C SER A 111 -10.41 49.83 12.84
N LYS A 112 -10.55 48.72 12.11
CA LYS A 112 -11.03 47.46 12.71
C LYS A 112 -9.92 46.41 12.57
N PRO A 113 -9.61 45.63 13.63
CA PRO A 113 -8.67 44.54 13.48
C PRO A 113 -9.24 43.57 12.44
N VAL A 114 -8.42 43.17 11.47
CA VAL A 114 -8.73 42.06 10.57
C VAL A 114 -8.85 40.84 11.45
N VAL A 115 -10.06 40.54 11.89
CA VAL A 115 -10.39 39.26 12.50
C VAL A 115 -10.15 38.26 11.39
N ALA A 116 -9.13 37.41 11.54
CA ALA A 116 -8.92 36.27 10.67
C ALA A 116 -10.24 35.51 10.57
N GLU A 117 -10.94 35.64 9.43
CA GLU A 117 -12.21 34.98 9.23
C GLU A 117 -11.99 33.48 9.42
N LYS A 118 -12.76 32.91 10.34
CA LYS A 118 -12.71 31.49 10.66
C LYS A 118 -12.96 30.72 9.35
N PRO A 119 -12.08 29.78 8.96
CA PRO A 119 -12.28 29.01 7.74
C PRO A 119 -13.67 28.39 7.75
N ALA A 120 -14.33 28.41 6.59
CA ALA A 120 -15.68 27.87 6.44
C ALA A 120 -15.76 26.47 7.07
N PRO A 121 -16.84 26.14 7.81
CA PRO A 121 -16.95 24.85 8.47
C PRO A 121 -16.82 23.74 7.43
N ALA A 122 -15.94 22.77 7.72
CA ALA A 122 -15.69 21.66 6.82
C ALA A 122 -17.00 20.93 6.50
N VAL A 123 -17.23 20.66 5.22
CA VAL A 123 -18.39 19.88 4.77
C VAL A 123 -18.34 18.50 5.44
N SER A 124 -19.47 18.09 6.02
CA SER A 124 -19.57 16.80 6.70
C SER A 124 -19.55 15.64 5.71
N PHE A 125 -18.74 14.63 6.00
CA PHE A 125 -18.66 13.37 5.25
C PHE A 125 -19.17 12.18 6.08
N ALA A 126 -19.95 12.42 7.15
CA ALA A 126 -20.31 11.37 8.11
C ALA A 126 -21.12 10.21 7.50
N PHE A 127 -21.70 10.39 6.31
CA PHE A 127 -22.34 9.31 5.55
C PHE A 127 -21.34 8.30 4.94
N CYS A 128 -20.06 8.64 4.86
CA CYS A 128 -18.99 7.73 4.48
C CYS A 128 -18.53 6.90 5.69
N GLU A 129 -18.99 5.66 5.73
CA GLU A 129 -18.65 4.69 6.78
C GLU A 129 -17.56 3.72 6.34
N TRP A 130 -16.62 3.46 7.24
CA TRP A 130 -15.46 2.60 7.02
C TRP A 130 -15.32 1.56 8.12
N LEU A 131 -14.80 0.39 7.75
CA LEU A 131 -14.30 -0.59 8.71
C LEU A 131 -12.93 -0.11 9.24
N ASP A 132 -12.80 0.06 10.55
CA ASP A 132 -11.51 0.09 11.23
C ASP A 132 -10.92 -1.33 11.22
N VAL A 133 -9.85 -1.54 10.45
CA VAL A 133 -9.27 -2.87 10.23
C VAL A 133 -8.65 -3.39 11.53
N THR A 134 -8.12 -2.51 12.35
CA THR A 134 -7.43 -2.84 13.59
C THR A 134 -8.44 -3.11 14.72
N ALA A 135 -9.42 -2.23 14.89
CA ALA A 135 -10.45 -2.34 15.93
C ALA A 135 -11.61 -3.30 15.58
N LYS A 136 -11.78 -3.62 14.28
CA LYS A 136 -12.91 -4.38 13.74
C LYS A 136 -14.27 -3.71 14.04
N SER A 137 -14.32 -2.39 13.97
CA SER A 137 -15.51 -1.58 14.24
C SER A 137 -15.83 -0.62 13.08
N SER A 138 -17.05 -0.09 13.03
CA SER A 138 -17.41 0.98 12.07
C SER A 138 -16.87 2.33 12.55
N VAL A 139 -16.42 3.16 11.62
CA VAL A 139 -16.01 4.56 11.84
C VAL A 139 -16.51 5.45 10.71
N HIS A 140 -16.86 6.69 11.02
CA HIS A 140 -17.34 7.66 10.03
C HIS A 140 -16.23 8.62 9.64
N SER A 141 -16.18 8.99 8.36
CA SER A 141 -15.33 10.11 7.92
C SER A 141 -15.97 11.43 8.36
N LEU A 142 -15.30 12.24 9.16
CA LEU A 142 -15.91 13.49 9.63
C LEU A 142 -15.96 14.56 8.53
N ASN A 143 -15.01 14.51 7.59
CA ASN A 143 -14.84 15.47 6.51
C ASN A 143 -14.08 14.82 5.34
N ALA A 144 -13.87 15.57 4.25
CA ALA A 144 -13.13 15.11 3.08
C ALA A 144 -11.67 14.71 3.40
N TYR A 145 -11.05 15.33 4.41
CA TYR A 145 -9.69 14.99 4.85
C TYR A 145 -9.61 13.57 5.44
N HIS A 146 -10.61 13.18 6.23
CA HIS A 146 -10.74 11.82 6.73
C HIS A 146 -11.05 10.83 5.61
N GLU A 147 -11.99 11.14 4.71
CA GLU A 147 -12.32 10.26 3.58
C GLU A 147 -11.10 10.01 2.69
N TYR A 148 -10.28 11.04 2.44
CA TYR A 148 -9.03 10.92 1.67
C TYR A 148 -8.04 9.97 2.37
N ALA A 149 -7.79 10.18 3.67
CA ALA A 149 -6.88 9.33 4.44
C ALA A 149 -7.36 7.87 4.51
N HIS A 150 -8.66 7.65 4.73
CA HIS A 150 -9.27 6.32 4.68
C HIS A 150 -9.11 5.66 3.31
N THR A 151 -9.30 6.42 2.23
CA THR A 151 -9.13 5.95 0.85
C THR A 151 -7.70 5.51 0.59
N LEU A 152 -6.69 6.33 0.95
CA LEU A 152 -5.28 5.96 0.81
C LEU A 152 -4.96 4.65 1.53
N TYR A 153 -5.41 4.52 2.78
CA TYR A 153 -5.24 3.29 3.56
C TYR A 153 -5.92 2.10 2.87
N ALA A 154 -7.15 2.28 2.40
CA ALA A 154 -7.93 1.22 1.78
C ALA A 154 -7.29 0.70 0.49
N VAL A 155 -6.86 1.61 -0.39
CA VAL A 155 -6.09 1.27 -1.60
C VAL A 155 -4.84 0.48 -1.21
N GLY A 156 -4.08 0.94 -0.22
CA GLY A 156 -2.91 0.21 0.28
C GLY A 156 -3.23 -1.20 0.77
N THR A 157 -4.32 -1.41 1.50
CA THR A 157 -4.70 -2.76 1.97
C THR A 157 -5.14 -3.70 0.85
N VAL A 158 -5.83 -3.18 -0.18
CA VAL A 158 -6.20 -3.97 -1.36
C VAL A 158 -4.96 -4.38 -2.13
N LEU A 159 -4.00 -3.46 -2.30
CA LEU A 159 -2.73 -3.74 -2.95
C LEU A 159 -1.91 -4.79 -2.18
N LEU A 160 -1.83 -4.73 -0.85
CA LEU A 160 -1.22 -5.80 -0.05
C LEU A 160 -1.92 -7.15 -0.26
N GLN A 161 -3.25 -7.16 -0.30
CA GLN A 161 -4.00 -8.39 -0.55
C GLN A 161 -3.70 -8.95 -1.94
N ARG A 162 -3.66 -8.11 -2.98
CA ARG A 162 -3.28 -8.53 -4.33
C ARG A 162 -1.86 -9.08 -4.39
N ALA A 163 -0.90 -8.42 -3.75
CA ALA A 163 0.47 -8.91 -3.67
C ALA A 163 0.52 -10.29 -3.00
N SER A 164 -0.27 -10.50 -1.94
CA SER A 164 -0.38 -11.79 -1.26
C SER A 164 -0.98 -12.88 -2.14
N ASP A 165 -2.03 -12.58 -2.89
CA ASP A 165 -2.66 -13.52 -3.82
C ASP A 165 -1.65 -13.96 -4.90
N LEU A 166 -0.88 -13.01 -5.45
CA LEU A 166 0.16 -13.26 -6.44
C LEU A 166 1.30 -14.11 -5.87
N THR A 167 1.85 -13.76 -4.71
CA THR A 167 2.95 -14.52 -4.11
C THR A 167 2.52 -15.90 -3.68
N THR A 168 1.31 -16.06 -3.14
CA THR A 168 0.76 -17.37 -2.79
C THR A 168 0.62 -18.26 -4.03
N ALA A 169 0.09 -17.71 -5.13
CA ALA A 169 -0.01 -18.44 -6.40
C ALA A 169 1.36 -18.86 -6.94
N MET A 170 2.36 -17.97 -6.86
CA MET A 170 3.74 -18.30 -7.25
C MET A 170 4.36 -19.37 -6.35
N LEU A 171 4.15 -19.29 -5.04
CA LEU A 171 4.71 -20.23 -4.05
C LEU A 171 4.06 -21.62 -4.10
N ALA A 172 2.83 -21.73 -4.61
CA ALA A 172 2.08 -22.98 -4.67
C ALA A 172 2.40 -23.85 -5.91
N SER A 173 2.98 -23.29 -6.98
CA SER A 173 3.22 -24.05 -8.21
C SER A 173 4.34 -25.08 -8.02
N ARG A 174 4.03 -26.35 -8.33
CA ARG A 174 4.88 -27.52 -8.03
C ARG A 174 6.19 -27.53 -8.81
N ASP A 175 6.11 -27.14 -10.07
CA ASP A 175 7.27 -26.99 -10.98
C ASP A 175 7.88 -25.60 -10.91
N PHE A 176 7.25 -24.68 -10.18
CA PHE A 176 7.73 -23.31 -10.02
C PHE A 176 8.22 -22.74 -11.35
N GLU A 177 7.43 -22.91 -12.43
CA GLU A 177 7.61 -22.09 -13.64
C GLU A 177 7.56 -20.65 -13.14
N PHE A 178 8.75 -20.07 -13.07
CA PHE A 178 8.97 -18.82 -12.41
C PHE A 178 8.21 -17.76 -13.20
N ASP A 179 7.05 -17.38 -12.68
CA ASP A 179 6.18 -16.39 -13.30
C ASP A 179 6.77 -14.99 -13.03
N GLU A 180 7.83 -14.67 -13.76
CA GLU A 180 8.51 -13.37 -13.72
C GLU A 180 7.50 -12.21 -13.90
N PRO A 181 6.47 -12.29 -14.77
CA PRO A 181 5.39 -11.29 -14.81
C PRO A 181 4.70 -11.09 -13.46
N LYS A 182 4.21 -12.15 -12.80
CA LYS A 182 3.56 -12.04 -11.48
C LYS A 182 4.51 -11.53 -10.40
N LEU A 183 5.78 -11.94 -10.43
CA LEU A 183 6.78 -11.44 -9.48
C LEU A 183 7.00 -9.94 -9.65
N LYS A 184 7.14 -9.47 -10.90
CA LYS A 184 7.27 -8.05 -11.21
C LYS A 184 6.03 -7.27 -10.80
N GLU A 185 4.83 -7.79 -11.06
CA GLU A 185 3.57 -7.17 -10.63
C GLU A 185 3.54 -7.04 -9.10
N ALA A 186 3.75 -8.12 -8.36
CA ALA A 186 3.77 -8.10 -6.89
C ALA A 186 4.83 -7.14 -6.33
N TYR A 187 6.02 -7.12 -6.94
CA TYR A 187 7.10 -6.20 -6.59
C TYR A 187 6.67 -4.72 -6.76
N GLN A 188 6.13 -4.37 -7.94
CA GLN A 188 5.65 -3.00 -8.21
C GLN A 188 4.51 -2.59 -7.27
N ILE A 189 3.60 -3.52 -6.99
CA ILE A 189 2.50 -3.31 -6.03
C ILE A 189 3.05 -2.95 -4.66
N LEU A 190 4.03 -3.69 -4.15
CA LEU A 190 4.61 -3.46 -2.83
C LEU A 190 5.35 -2.10 -2.74
N LEU A 191 6.06 -1.70 -3.81
CA LEU A 191 6.69 -0.37 -3.86
C LEU A 191 5.66 0.77 -3.84
N ARG A 192 4.60 0.67 -4.66
CA ARG A 192 3.50 1.66 -4.69
C ARG A 192 2.75 1.72 -3.35
N THR A 193 2.52 0.56 -2.74
CA THR A 193 1.88 0.44 -1.42
C THR A 193 2.65 1.17 -0.33
N SER A 194 3.98 1.05 -0.33
CA SER A 194 4.81 1.84 0.58
C SER A 194 4.59 3.35 0.40
N GLY A 195 4.50 3.82 -0.86
CA GLY A 195 4.21 5.23 -1.15
C GLY A 195 2.85 5.69 -0.66
N LEU A 196 1.82 4.87 -0.82
CA LEU A 196 0.46 5.17 -0.36
C LEU A 196 0.38 5.30 1.16
N PHE A 197 1.03 4.40 1.91
CA PHE A 197 1.08 4.50 3.36
C PHE A 197 1.93 5.68 3.84
N ASP A 198 2.98 6.05 3.09
CA ASP A 198 3.74 7.27 3.35
C ASP A 198 2.88 8.53 3.14
N ALA A 199 2.12 8.59 2.04
CA ALA A 199 1.16 9.67 1.81
C ALA A 199 0.09 9.73 2.90
N ALA A 200 -0.43 8.59 3.36
CA ALA A 200 -1.39 8.53 4.47
C ALA A 200 -0.80 9.03 5.80
N LEU A 201 0.48 8.78 6.08
CA LEU A 201 1.17 9.36 7.24
C LEU A 201 1.27 10.89 7.15
N GLY A 202 1.34 11.45 5.94
CA GLY A 202 1.22 12.88 5.71
C GLY A 202 -0.10 13.47 6.22
N PHE A 203 -1.18 12.69 6.24
CA PHE A 203 -2.46 13.11 6.83
C PHE A 203 -2.46 13.11 8.37
N LEU A 204 -1.42 12.56 8.99
CA LEU A 204 -1.17 12.62 10.43
C LEU A 204 -0.10 13.65 10.81
N GLY A 205 0.40 14.43 9.84
CA GLY A 205 1.53 15.34 10.05
C GLY A 205 2.87 14.60 10.23
N GLN A 206 2.95 13.35 9.81
CA GLN A 206 4.13 12.48 9.96
C GLN A 206 4.83 12.18 8.62
N SER A 207 4.65 13.03 7.62
CA SER A 207 5.34 12.87 6.35
C SER A 207 6.85 12.87 6.58
N ARG A 208 7.61 12.05 5.85
CA ARG A 208 9.06 12.26 5.79
C ARG A 208 9.25 13.64 5.19
N GLN A 209 9.97 14.52 5.90
CA GLN A 209 10.52 15.72 5.28
C GLN A 209 11.29 15.24 4.05
N THR A 210 10.76 15.51 2.86
CA THR A 210 11.62 15.60 1.70
C THR A 210 12.67 16.60 2.11
N THR A 211 13.93 16.18 2.27
CA THR A 211 15.04 17.12 2.34
C THR A 211 14.88 17.98 1.10
N ALA A 212 14.28 19.16 1.27
CA ALA A 212 14.02 20.07 0.19
C ALA A 212 15.35 20.19 -0.52
N SER A 213 15.36 19.90 -1.82
CA SER A 213 16.51 20.29 -2.63
C SER A 213 16.75 21.74 -2.27
N THR A 214 17.96 22.09 -1.84
CA THR A 214 18.35 23.48 -1.62
C THR A 214 18.37 24.30 -2.93
N GLY A 215 17.81 23.73 -4.02
CA GLY A 215 17.56 24.40 -5.27
C GLY A 215 16.28 25.22 -5.19
N ALA A 216 16.40 26.51 -5.44
CA ALA A 216 15.29 27.47 -5.51
C ALA A 216 14.52 27.36 -6.83
N ASP A 217 14.29 26.14 -7.35
CA ASP A 217 13.46 25.97 -8.53
C ASP A 217 11.96 26.03 -8.18
N ASP A 218 11.14 26.39 -9.17
CA ASP A 218 9.70 26.59 -8.98
C ASP A 218 8.99 25.31 -8.52
N ALA A 219 9.51 24.14 -8.90
CA ALA A 219 8.95 22.84 -8.53
C ALA A 219 9.20 22.52 -7.06
N ALA A 220 10.41 22.78 -6.55
CA ALA A 220 10.76 22.64 -5.14
C ALA A 220 9.95 23.61 -4.28
N MET A 221 9.76 24.85 -4.74
CA MET A 221 8.90 25.82 -4.05
C MET A 221 7.42 25.43 -4.07
N ALA A 222 6.92 24.83 -5.15
CA ALA A 222 5.56 24.31 -5.21
C ALA A 222 5.36 23.11 -4.27
N ALA A 223 6.32 22.18 -4.23
CA ALA A 223 6.31 21.04 -3.33
C ALA A 223 6.35 21.47 -1.86
N TRP A 224 7.20 22.45 -1.52
CA TRP A 224 7.27 23.02 -0.17
C TRP A 224 5.95 23.67 0.26
N ARG A 225 5.31 24.45 -0.62
CA ARG A 225 3.98 25.02 -0.33
C ARG A 225 2.92 23.94 -0.13
N ALA A 226 2.95 22.87 -0.91
CA ALA A 226 2.04 21.74 -0.75
C ALA A 226 2.26 21.01 0.59
N GLU A 227 3.52 20.81 0.99
CA GLU A 227 3.90 20.23 2.28
C GLU A 227 3.41 21.09 3.46
N GLN A 228 3.64 22.41 3.41
CA GLN A 228 3.17 23.32 4.44
C GLN A 228 1.64 23.31 4.55
N ALA A 229 0.94 23.37 3.42
CA ALA A 229 -0.51 23.36 3.42
C ALA A 229 -1.08 22.01 3.94
N GLN A 230 -0.36 20.91 3.70
CA GLN A 230 -0.71 19.61 4.28
C GLN A 230 -0.47 19.59 5.80
N ALA A 231 0.61 20.20 6.28
CA ALA A 231 0.88 20.33 7.72
C ALA A 231 -0.20 21.16 8.43
N ASP A 232 -0.65 22.26 7.83
CA ASP A 232 -1.73 23.10 8.38
C ASP A 232 -3.05 22.33 8.48
N ASN A 233 -3.40 21.55 7.44
CA ASN A 233 -4.56 20.66 7.48
C ASN A 233 -4.41 19.59 8.57
N ALA A 234 -3.22 18.99 8.70
CA ALA A 234 -2.95 17.96 9.70
C ALA A 234 -3.09 18.52 11.12
N ALA A 235 -2.59 19.72 11.39
CA ALA A 235 -2.76 20.38 12.69
C ALA A 235 -4.23 20.51 13.09
N THR A 236 -5.12 20.68 12.11
CA THR A 236 -6.56 20.85 12.34
C THR A 236 -7.30 19.50 12.45
N TYR A 237 -7.03 18.54 11.56
CA TYR A 237 -7.88 17.37 11.37
C TYR A 237 -7.26 16.04 11.82
N ALA A 238 -5.93 15.97 12.00
CA ALA A 238 -5.24 14.77 12.45
C ALA A 238 -5.60 14.30 13.87
N PRO A 239 -5.94 15.16 14.85
CA PRO A 239 -6.32 14.68 16.19
C PRO A 239 -7.48 13.69 16.15
N GLU A 240 -8.50 13.96 15.32
CA GLU A 240 -9.70 13.13 15.29
C GLU A 240 -9.50 11.89 14.42
N LEU A 241 -8.66 12.01 13.39
CA LEU A 241 -8.19 10.85 12.63
C LEU A 241 -7.39 9.88 13.52
N SER A 242 -6.55 10.42 14.41
CA SER A 242 -5.70 9.64 15.32
C SER A 242 -6.47 8.86 16.39
N ARG A 243 -7.77 9.13 16.57
CA ARG A 243 -8.64 8.33 17.46
C ARG A 243 -9.03 6.99 16.85
N ILE A 244 -8.95 6.86 15.53
CA ILE A 244 -9.21 5.62 14.78
C ILE A 244 -7.97 4.73 14.90
N LYS A 245 -8.16 3.44 15.22
CA LYS A 245 -7.05 2.53 15.53
C LYS A 245 -6.13 2.27 14.35
N ASP A 246 -6.66 2.30 13.13
CA ASP A 246 -5.84 2.22 11.91
C ASP A 246 -4.82 3.37 11.77
N PHE A 247 -5.09 4.53 12.37
CA PHE A 247 -4.27 5.74 12.29
C PHE A 247 -3.61 6.13 13.62
N GLU A 248 -3.85 5.37 14.69
CA GLU A 248 -3.44 5.73 16.05
C GLU A 248 -1.93 5.94 16.16
N GLY A 249 -1.56 7.21 16.33
CA GLY A 249 -0.16 7.68 16.38
C GLY A 249 0.66 7.36 15.13
N GLY A 250 0.03 6.94 14.01
CA GLY A 250 0.71 6.54 12.77
C GLY A 250 1.57 5.27 12.89
N SER A 251 1.55 4.57 14.03
CA SER A 251 2.45 3.45 14.31
C SER A 251 2.21 2.24 13.39
N GLY A 252 0.94 1.85 13.23
CA GLY A 252 0.54 0.76 12.32
C GLY A 252 0.86 1.10 10.86
N LEU A 253 0.52 2.31 10.42
CA LEU A 253 0.82 2.81 9.07
C LEU A 253 2.34 2.84 8.78
N SER A 254 3.13 3.35 9.72
CA SER A 254 4.60 3.37 9.62
C SER A 254 5.19 1.97 9.47
N ALA A 255 4.65 1.01 10.21
CA ALA A 255 5.05 -0.39 10.11
C ALA A 255 4.60 -1.00 8.78
N LEU A 256 3.36 -0.79 8.33
CA LEU A 256 2.88 -1.30 7.04
C LEU A 256 3.71 -0.75 5.86
N ARG A 257 4.08 0.54 5.90
CA ARG A 257 5.01 1.15 4.94
C ARG A 257 6.35 0.42 4.91
N ALA A 258 6.97 0.22 6.07
CA ALA A 258 8.28 -0.45 6.17
C ALA A 258 8.23 -1.92 5.76
N ILE A 259 7.15 -2.62 6.14
CA ILE A 259 6.91 -4.03 5.81
C ILE A 259 6.71 -4.19 4.30
N ALA A 260 5.96 -3.32 3.63
CA ALA A 260 5.80 -3.39 2.17
C ALA A 260 7.14 -3.33 1.44
N LEU A 261 8.08 -2.46 1.89
CA LEU A 261 9.43 -2.41 1.34
C LEU A 261 10.25 -3.66 1.65
N ALA A 262 10.21 -4.13 2.89
CA ALA A 262 10.91 -5.36 3.28
C ALA A 262 10.43 -6.53 2.40
N GLN A 263 9.12 -6.67 2.19
CA GLN A 263 8.51 -7.69 1.34
C GLN A 263 8.89 -7.55 -0.14
N ALA A 264 9.02 -6.32 -0.66
CA ALA A 264 9.53 -6.10 -2.01
C ALA A 264 10.98 -6.61 -2.13
N GLN A 265 11.81 -6.38 -1.12
CA GLN A 265 13.18 -6.89 -1.05
C GLN A 265 13.21 -8.42 -0.95
N GLU A 266 12.23 -9.06 -0.29
CA GLU A 266 12.08 -10.53 -0.29
C GLU A 266 11.90 -11.08 -1.71
N LEU A 267 11.13 -10.39 -2.57
CA LEU A 267 10.95 -10.78 -3.96
C LEU A 267 12.23 -10.61 -4.79
N VAL A 268 13.09 -9.64 -4.43
CA VAL A 268 14.42 -9.50 -5.04
C VAL A 268 15.30 -10.70 -4.70
N VAL A 269 15.27 -11.17 -3.45
CA VAL A 269 15.96 -12.40 -3.04
C VAL A 269 15.38 -13.60 -3.79
N LEU A 270 14.05 -13.73 -3.86
CA LEU A 270 13.39 -14.83 -4.57
C LEU A 270 13.84 -14.90 -6.03
N ARG A 271 13.83 -13.76 -6.72
CA ARG A 271 14.31 -13.66 -8.10
C ARG A 271 15.80 -13.96 -8.22
N GLY A 272 16.61 -13.57 -7.24
CA GLY A 272 18.06 -13.81 -7.27
C GLY A 272 18.42 -15.28 -7.15
N VAL A 273 17.74 -16.01 -6.27
CA VAL A 273 17.98 -17.45 -6.01
C VAL A 273 17.41 -18.37 -7.09
N THR A 274 16.49 -17.88 -7.93
CA THR A 274 15.91 -18.65 -9.04
C THR A 274 16.65 -18.46 -10.37
N ARG A 275 17.77 -17.73 -10.39
CA ARG A 275 18.62 -17.57 -11.57
C ARG A 275 19.49 -18.80 -11.81
N GLU A 276 19.94 -18.98 -13.06
CA GLU A 276 20.92 -20.01 -13.43
C GLU A 276 22.23 -19.87 -12.64
N THR A 277 22.70 -18.63 -12.49
CA THR A 277 23.88 -18.28 -11.69
C THR A 277 23.45 -17.40 -10.53
N VAL A 278 23.70 -17.88 -9.31
CA VAL A 278 23.31 -17.20 -8.07
C VAL A 278 24.54 -16.61 -7.38
N ASP A 279 24.48 -15.32 -7.06
CA ASP A 279 25.44 -14.66 -6.16
C ASP A 279 24.97 -14.84 -4.72
N TRP A 280 25.47 -15.88 -4.06
CA TRP A 280 25.10 -16.24 -2.69
C TRP A 280 25.51 -15.19 -1.66
N VAL A 281 26.61 -14.48 -1.89
CA VAL A 281 27.05 -13.40 -0.99
C VAL A 281 26.06 -12.24 -1.09
N LEU A 282 25.66 -11.86 -2.30
CA LEU A 282 24.62 -10.85 -2.49
C LEU A 282 23.30 -11.30 -1.82
N MET A 283 22.84 -12.54 -2.05
CA MET A 283 21.61 -13.04 -1.44
C MET A 283 21.66 -12.96 0.10
N GLY A 284 22.81 -13.29 0.70
CA GLY A 284 23.03 -13.11 2.12
C GLY A 284 22.92 -11.65 2.57
N LYS A 285 23.58 -10.72 1.88
CA LYS A 285 23.51 -9.27 2.17
C LYS A 285 22.09 -8.70 2.07
N LEU A 286 21.32 -9.14 1.07
CA LEU A 286 19.91 -8.75 0.91
C LEU A 286 19.07 -9.27 2.07
N CYS A 287 19.31 -10.50 2.54
CA CYS A 287 18.61 -11.07 3.70
C CYS A 287 18.94 -10.32 5.01
N VAL A 288 20.20 -9.90 5.20
CA VAL A 288 20.57 -9.10 6.37
C VAL A 288 19.88 -7.73 6.35
N ASP A 289 19.74 -7.09 5.19
CA ASP A 289 18.94 -5.86 5.04
C ASP A 289 17.46 -6.09 5.38
N ILE A 290 16.85 -7.17 4.89
CA ILE A 290 15.46 -7.53 5.23
C ILE A 290 15.30 -7.73 6.74
N ALA A 291 16.19 -8.50 7.37
CA ALA A 291 16.16 -8.75 8.80
C ALA A 291 16.30 -7.45 9.61
N SER A 292 17.17 -6.53 9.19
CA SER A 292 17.32 -5.21 9.83
C SER A 292 16.02 -4.40 9.74
N ARG A 293 15.40 -4.33 8.56
CA ARG A 293 14.13 -3.58 8.37
C ARG A 293 13.03 -4.08 9.29
N TYR A 294 12.87 -5.40 9.40
CA TYR A 294 11.88 -5.99 10.30
C TYR A 294 12.23 -5.76 11.78
N LYS A 295 13.51 -5.81 12.14
CA LYS A 295 13.98 -5.52 13.50
C LYS A 295 13.71 -4.06 13.90
N ASP A 296 14.00 -3.12 13.02
CA ASP A 296 13.77 -1.68 13.24
C ASP A 296 12.26 -1.38 13.33
N THR A 297 11.47 -2.05 12.48
CA THR A 297 10.00 -1.99 12.55
C THR A 297 9.48 -2.56 13.88
N LEU A 298 10.02 -3.69 14.33
CA LEU A 298 9.65 -4.29 15.62
C LEU A 298 10.00 -3.39 16.80
N ALA A 299 11.14 -2.71 16.76
CA ALA A 299 11.60 -1.79 17.80
C ALA A 299 10.71 -0.54 17.90
N SER A 300 10.17 -0.06 16.78
CA SER A 300 9.30 1.13 16.74
C SER A 300 7.83 0.84 17.04
N LEU A 301 7.40 -0.42 16.99
CA LEU A 301 6.00 -0.79 17.22
C LEU A 301 5.59 -0.78 18.70
N PRO A 302 4.42 -0.20 19.06
CA PRO A 302 3.90 -0.27 20.41
C PRO A 302 3.65 -1.71 20.88
N PRO A 303 3.87 -2.05 22.17
CA PRO A 303 3.63 -3.40 22.70
C PRO A 303 2.20 -3.91 22.50
N SER A 304 1.22 -3.01 22.38
CA SER A 304 -0.19 -3.34 22.11
C SER A 304 -0.41 -4.00 20.75
N GLN A 305 0.49 -3.81 19.77
CA GLN A 305 0.37 -4.39 18.43
C GLN A 305 0.94 -5.82 18.36
N VAL A 306 0.45 -6.71 19.22
CA VAL A 306 0.99 -8.07 19.42
C VAL A 306 1.13 -8.86 18.11
N LYS A 307 0.11 -8.85 17.24
CA LYS A 307 0.13 -9.60 15.96
C LYS A 307 1.21 -9.09 15.02
N LEU A 308 1.32 -7.77 14.87
CA LEU A 308 2.28 -7.15 13.95
C LEU A 308 3.71 -7.30 14.48
N ARG A 309 3.91 -7.17 15.80
CA ARG A 309 5.18 -7.45 16.45
C ARG A 309 5.61 -8.92 16.24
N GLY A 310 4.70 -9.87 16.45
CA GLY A 310 4.97 -11.29 16.20
C GLY A 310 5.35 -11.57 14.74
N TRP A 311 4.73 -10.87 13.79
CA TRP A 311 5.10 -10.96 12.38
C TRP A 311 6.51 -10.43 12.08
N CYS A 312 6.85 -9.25 12.59
CA CYS A 312 8.18 -8.66 12.41
C CYS A 312 9.27 -9.50 13.09
N ASP A 313 9.01 -10.05 14.28
CA ASP A 313 9.94 -10.93 14.99
C ASP A 313 10.20 -12.21 14.21
N PHE A 314 9.13 -12.87 13.74
CA PHE A 314 9.17 -14.01 12.83
C PHE A 314 10.09 -13.75 11.63
N LYS A 315 9.83 -12.67 10.88
CA LYS A 315 10.60 -12.32 9.68
C LYS A 315 12.05 -11.93 10.02
N THR A 316 12.29 -11.26 11.15
CA THR A 316 13.64 -10.91 11.61
C THR A 316 14.49 -12.17 11.83
N ILE A 317 13.97 -13.13 12.60
CA ILE A 317 14.67 -14.39 12.88
C ILE A 317 14.87 -15.19 11.59
N TYR A 318 13.82 -15.31 10.77
CA TYR A 318 13.87 -16.04 9.52
C TYR A 318 14.94 -15.51 8.56
N TYR A 319 14.95 -14.20 8.29
CA TYR A 319 15.91 -13.62 7.34
C TYR A 319 17.33 -13.51 7.90
N THR A 320 17.49 -13.46 9.23
CA THR A 320 18.81 -13.61 9.86
C THR A 320 19.38 -15.00 9.56
N ALA A 321 18.57 -16.06 9.73
CA ALA A 321 18.99 -17.42 9.42
C ALA A 321 19.28 -17.64 7.93
N LEU A 322 18.46 -17.08 7.04
CA LEU A 322 18.71 -17.16 5.59
C LEU A 322 20.00 -16.44 5.18
N GLY A 323 20.32 -15.31 5.81
CA GLY A 323 21.57 -14.61 5.59
C GLY A 323 22.80 -15.49 5.90
N LEU A 324 22.77 -16.15 7.05
CA LEU A 324 23.81 -17.10 7.47
C LEU A 324 23.89 -18.30 6.53
N TYR A 325 22.74 -18.87 6.15
CA TYR A 325 22.68 -19.99 5.23
C TYR A 325 23.31 -19.63 3.87
N TYR A 326 22.93 -18.51 3.24
CA TYR A 326 23.51 -18.14 1.95
C TYR A 326 25.01 -17.82 2.04
N GLN A 327 25.47 -17.28 3.16
CA GLN A 327 26.90 -17.14 3.42
C GLN A 327 27.60 -18.51 3.50
N GLY A 328 26.98 -19.50 4.14
CA GLY A 328 27.46 -20.89 4.15
C GLY A 328 27.49 -21.52 2.76
N VAL A 329 26.46 -21.31 1.93
CA VAL A 329 26.42 -21.78 0.54
C VAL A 329 27.52 -21.14 -0.30
N ALA A 330 27.82 -19.85 -0.09
CA ALA A 330 28.91 -19.16 -0.77
C ALA A 330 30.28 -19.82 -0.48
N GLU A 331 30.53 -20.15 0.78
CA GLU A 331 31.73 -20.85 1.22
C GLU A 331 31.78 -22.29 0.69
N TRP A 332 30.66 -23.01 0.76
CA TRP A 332 30.58 -24.38 0.24
C TRP A 332 30.89 -24.46 -1.26
N ASN A 333 30.47 -23.44 -2.03
CA ASN A 333 30.70 -23.38 -3.47
C ASN A 333 32.16 -23.13 -3.88
N LYS A 334 33.05 -22.82 -2.94
CA LYS A 334 34.51 -22.81 -3.21
C LYS A 334 35.06 -24.22 -3.45
N LYS A 335 34.34 -25.26 -3.01
CA LYS A 335 34.65 -26.68 -3.22
C LYS A 335 36.01 -27.13 -2.64
N ASP A 336 36.52 -26.41 -1.64
CA ASP A 336 37.75 -26.71 -0.92
C ASP A 336 37.47 -27.11 0.54
N ALA A 337 38.53 -27.55 1.23
CA ALA A 337 38.48 -27.93 2.65
C ALA A 337 38.03 -26.76 3.55
N PRO A 338 38.66 -25.57 3.48
CA PRO A 338 38.29 -24.42 4.32
C PRO A 338 36.85 -23.96 4.10
N GLY A 339 36.38 -23.88 2.86
CA GLY A 339 35.01 -23.51 2.53
C GLY A 339 34.00 -24.53 3.04
N CYS A 340 34.32 -25.82 3.02
CA CYS A 340 33.46 -26.88 3.55
C CYS A 340 33.23 -26.73 5.06
N VAL A 341 34.30 -26.56 5.86
CA VAL A 341 34.14 -26.40 7.32
C VAL A 341 33.52 -25.07 7.70
N GLN A 342 33.78 -24.02 6.93
CA GLN A 342 33.13 -22.73 7.14
C GLN A 342 31.63 -22.80 6.85
N ALA A 343 31.22 -23.54 5.82
CA ALA A 343 29.82 -23.80 5.52
C ALA A 343 29.11 -24.55 6.65
N ILE A 344 29.75 -25.58 7.24
CA ILE A 344 29.21 -26.29 8.41
C ILE A 344 28.94 -25.33 9.56
N ALA A 345 29.91 -24.48 9.92
CA ALA A 345 29.76 -23.51 11.00
C ALA A 345 28.57 -22.55 10.75
N GLN A 346 28.42 -22.09 9.51
CA GLN A 346 27.30 -21.21 9.13
C GLN A 346 25.94 -21.92 9.15
N PHE A 347 25.86 -23.15 8.65
CA PHE A 347 24.61 -23.92 8.66
C PHE A 347 24.17 -24.29 10.07
N GLN A 348 25.11 -24.61 10.97
CA GLN A 348 24.83 -24.79 12.40
C GLN A 348 24.23 -23.51 13.00
N GLN A 349 24.84 -22.36 12.76
CA GLN A 349 24.34 -21.09 13.26
C GLN A 349 22.96 -20.73 12.67
N ALA A 350 22.74 -20.97 11.37
CA ALA A 350 21.44 -20.75 10.72
C ALA A 350 20.34 -21.64 11.34
N LYS A 351 20.65 -22.92 11.60
CA LYS A 351 19.75 -23.86 12.28
C LYS A 351 19.41 -23.39 13.70
N GLU A 352 20.40 -22.97 14.47
CA GLU A 352 20.19 -22.42 15.82
C GLU A 352 19.33 -21.16 15.82
N GLN A 353 19.50 -20.28 14.83
CA GLN A 353 18.65 -19.11 14.68
C GLN A 353 17.19 -19.50 14.40
N LEU A 354 16.94 -20.42 13.45
CA LEU A 354 15.58 -20.89 13.18
C LEU A 354 14.95 -21.66 14.35
N ALA A 355 15.75 -22.27 15.22
CA ALA A 355 15.23 -22.94 16.41
C ALA A 355 14.59 -21.96 17.41
N ARG A 356 14.91 -20.65 17.33
CA ARG A 356 14.29 -19.60 18.16
C ARG A 356 12.86 -19.28 17.74
N LEU A 357 12.47 -19.67 16.52
CA LEU A 357 11.20 -19.35 15.90
C LEU A 357 10.14 -20.36 16.35
N SER A 358 9.28 -19.93 17.28
CA SER A 358 8.19 -20.74 17.88
C SER A 358 6.84 -20.59 17.17
N THR A 359 6.69 -19.57 16.32
CA THR A 359 5.51 -19.30 15.48
C THR A 359 5.81 -19.65 14.02
N PHE A 360 4.79 -19.81 13.16
CA PHE A 360 4.97 -20.07 11.72
C PHE A 360 5.84 -21.31 11.38
N ALA A 361 5.77 -22.36 12.20
CA ALA A 361 6.58 -23.56 12.05
C ALA A 361 6.31 -24.27 10.71
N ALA A 362 5.04 -24.33 10.28
CA ALA A 362 4.66 -24.98 9.02
C ALA A 362 5.24 -24.25 7.81
N GLU A 363 5.15 -22.91 7.81
CA GLU A 363 5.64 -22.02 6.74
C GLU A 363 7.16 -22.09 6.58
N THR A 364 7.86 -22.52 7.63
CA THR A 364 9.32 -22.55 7.69
C THR A 364 9.89 -23.97 7.81
N GLN A 365 9.04 -25.00 7.73
CA GLN A 365 9.46 -26.40 7.84
C GLN A 365 10.42 -26.77 6.70
N ARG A 366 10.06 -26.46 5.45
CA ARG A 366 10.92 -26.71 4.28
C ARG A 366 12.29 -26.08 4.42
N THR A 367 12.35 -24.87 4.97
CA THR A 367 13.62 -24.17 5.22
C THR A 367 14.49 -24.91 6.22
N ARG A 368 13.90 -25.42 7.31
CA ARG A 368 14.62 -26.26 8.29
C ARG A 368 15.14 -27.53 7.65
N ASP A 369 14.31 -28.20 6.84
CA ASP A 369 14.69 -29.47 6.19
C ASP A 369 15.86 -29.27 5.23
N ILE A 370 15.86 -28.21 4.44
CA ILE A 370 16.96 -27.88 3.51
C ILE A 370 18.25 -27.53 4.26
N ILE A 371 18.18 -26.68 5.28
CA ILE A 371 19.37 -26.32 6.07
C ILE A 371 19.95 -27.56 6.77
N GLN A 372 19.09 -28.41 7.32
CA GLN A 372 19.52 -29.65 7.96
C GLN A 372 20.18 -30.60 6.96
N ARG A 373 19.56 -30.84 5.81
CA ARG A 373 20.13 -31.66 4.74
C ARG A 373 21.51 -31.17 4.31
N ASP A 374 21.64 -29.87 4.04
CA ASP A 374 22.88 -29.30 3.53
C ASP A 374 23.99 -29.35 4.59
N LEU A 375 23.64 -29.15 5.87
CA LEU A 375 24.53 -29.38 7.01
C LEU A 375 25.03 -30.84 7.05
N ASP A 376 24.13 -31.80 6.93
CA ASP A 376 24.47 -33.22 6.98
C ASP A 376 25.40 -33.62 5.83
N ILE A 377 25.15 -33.10 4.61
CA ILE A 377 26.01 -33.34 3.45
C ILE A 377 27.41 -32.73 3.67
N ALA A 378 27.48 -31.48 4.13
CA ALA A 378 28.76 -30.82 4.37
C ALA A 378 29.56 -31.53 5.49
N ALA A 379 28.89 -31.93 6.58
CA ALA A 379 29.49 -32.67 7.68
C ALA A 379 30.00 -34.05 7.23
N ALA A 380 29.19 -34.80 6.45
CA ALA A 380 29.60 -36.08 5.89
C ALA A 380 30.84 -35.92 4.99
N ARG A 381 30.85 -34.90 4.13
CA ARG A 381 32.00 -34.60 3.26
C ARG A 381 33.25 -34.23 4.06
N ASN A 382 33.13 -33.41 5.10
CA ASN A 382 34.27 -33.12 5.96
C ASN A 382 34.79 -34.39 6.64
N SER A 383 33.92 -35.19 7.24
CA SER A 383 34.29 -36.43 7.94
C SER A 383 34.85 -37.55 7.05
N SER A 384 34.67 -37.47 5.73
CA SER A 384 35.10 -38.51 4.78
C SER A 384 36.23 -38.07 3.84
N VAL A 385 36.39 -36.77 3.61
CA VAL A 385 37.30 -36.22 2.59
C VAL A 385 38.33 -35.26 3.20
N TYR A 386 37.88 -34.30 4.00
CA TYR A 386 38.73 -33.16 4.40
C TYR A 386 39.34 -33.30 5.80
N PHE A 387 38.61 -33.87 6.76
CA PHE A 387 39.01 -34.09 8.15
C PHE A 387 39.47 -32.80 8.87
N GLU A 388 38.90 -31.66 8.49
CA GLU A 388 39.27 -30.35 9.01
C GLU A 388 38.49 -29.99 10.27
N THR A 389 39.07 -29.11 11.09
CA THR A 389 38.40 -28.57 12.29
C THR A 389 37.37 -27.52 11.90
N ILE A 390 36.17 -27.60 12.48
CA ILE A 390 35.11 -26.61 12.24
C ILE A 390 35.48 -25.28 12.94
N PRO A 391 35.62 -24.17 12.19
CA PRO A 391 35.97 -22.87 12.77
C PRO A 391 34.75 -22.19 13.41
N ALA A 392 34.97 -21.02 14.01
CA ALA A 392 33.86 -20.13 14.34
C ALA A 392 33.12 -19.65 13.08
N PRO A 393 31.81 -19.34 13.16
CA PRO A 393 31.08 -18.73 12.06
C PRO A 393 31.70 -17.39 11.65
N LEU A 394 31.63 -17.07 10.35
CA LEU A 394 32.06 -15.77 9.85
C LEU A 394 31.15 -14.66 10.41
N PRO A 395 31.67 -13.42 10.53
CA PRO A 395 30.85 -12.26 10.84
C PRO A 395 29.69 -12.09 9.86
N ALA A 396 28.60 -11.49 10.35
CA ALA A 396 27.45 -11.16 9.53
C ALA A 396 27.83 -10.27 8.34
N LEU A 397 27.25 -10.57 7.18
CA LEU A 397 27.41 -9.78 5.97
C LEU A 397 26.85 -8.36 6.17
N PRO A 398 27.44 -7.33 5.52
CA PRO A 398 26.88 -5.98 5.58
C PRO A 398 25.52 -5.94 4.86
N PRO A 399 24.49 -5.27 5.43
CA PRO A 399 23.18 -5.17 4.79
C PRO A 399 23.29 -4.46 3.43
N THR A 400 22.54 -4.94 2.43
CA THR A 400 22.40 -4.27 1.13
C THR A 400 20.93 -4.19 0.76
N GLY A 401 20.40 -2.98 0.63
CA GLY A 401 19.04 -2.72 0.17
C GLY A 401 19.00 -2.35 -1.31
N LEU A 402 18.10 -2.96 -2.08
CA LEU A 402 17.89 -2.64 -3.51
C LEU A 402 16.51 -2.04 -3.78
N VAL A 403 15.67 -1.93 -2.75
CA VAL A 403 14.35 -1.33 -2.82
C VAL A 403 14.36 0.09 -2.28
N GLN A 404 13.59 0.95 -2.95
CA GLN A 404 13.31 2.31 -2.51
C GLN A 404 11.80 2.54 -2.54
N PRO A 405 11.25 3.34 -1.62
CA PRO A 405 9.85 3.75 -1.70
C PRO A 405 9.57 4.45 -3.02
N GLN A 406 8.51 4.04 -3.70
CA GLN A 406 7.96 4.81 -4.81
C GLN A 406 7.00 5.84 -4.22
N ALA A 407 7.37 7.12 -4.26
CA ALA A 407 6.52 8.18 -3.72
C ALA A 407 5.15 8.19 -4.42
N PHE A 408 4.09 8.28 -3.64
CA PHE A 408 2.75 8.54 -4.15
C PHE A 408 2.56 10.05 -4.27
N VAL A 409 2.23 10.52 -5.48
CA VAL A 409 1.97 11.93 -5.74
C VAL A 409 0.47 12.17 -5.61
N ASN A 410 0.07 13.01 -4.65
CA ASN A 410 -1.33 13.38 -4.51
C ASN A 410 -1.81 14.10 -5.78
N PRO A 411 -2.90 13.64 -6.42
CA PRO A 411 -3.39 14.28 -7.63
C PRO A 411 -3.94 15.68 -7.34
N PRO A 412 -3.82 16.63 -8.29
CA PRO A 412 -4.45 17.93 -8.17
C PRO A 412 -5.99 17.81 -8.17
N ALA A 413 -6.68 18.89 -7.82
CA ALA A 413 -8.15 18.92 -7.89
C ALA A 413 -8.65 18.68 -9.31
N HIS A 414 -9.67 17.84 -9.42
CA HIS A 414 -10.22 17.41 -10.71
C HIS A 414 -10.76 18.59 -11.53
N ALA A 415 -10.65 18.51 -12.87
CA ALA A 415 -11.07 19.59 -13.77
C ALA A 415 -12.57 19.94 -13.66
N LEU A 416 -13.42 18.96 -13.29
CA LEU A 416 -14.86 19.15 -13.06
C LEU A 416 -15.19 20.20 -11.99
N TRP A 417 -14.25 20.52 -11.09
CA TRP A 417 -14.43 21.61 -10.12
C TRP A 417 -14.38 23.02 -10.73
N LYS A 418 -13.92 23.15 -11.99
CA LYS A 418 -13.81 24.43 -12.70
C LYS A 418 -14.97 24.70 -13.67
N GLU A 419 -15.91 23.76 -13.83
CA GLU A 419 -17.08 24.01 -14.66
C GLU A 419 -17.96 25.09 -14.01
N PRO A 420 -18.34 26.16 -14.73
CA PRO A 420 -19.20 27.19 -14.18
C PRO A 420 -20.55 26.57 -13.84
N LEU A 421 -21.00 26.77 -12.59
CA LEU A 421 -22.37 26.48 -12.19
C LEU A 421 -23.31 27.23 -13.15
N PRO A 422 -24.32 26.57 -13.75
CA PRO A 422 -25.32 27.31 -14.51
C PRO A 422 -25.95 28.37 -13.59
N PRO A 423 -26.11 29.62 -14.05
CA PRO A 423 -26.58 30.70 -13.20
C PRO A 423 -27.95 30.35 -12.62
N ALA A 424 -28.12 30.55 -11.31
CA ALA A 424 -29.32 30.24 -10.54
C ALA A 424 -30.59 31.04 -10.94
N ASN A 425 -30.55 31.78 -12.05
CA ASN A 425 -31.64 32.60 -12.57
C ASN A 425 -32.07 32.23 -14.00
N ALA A 426 -31.96 30.96 -14.40
CA ALA A 426 -32.77 30.45 -15.52
C ALA A 426 -34.20 30.18 -15.00
N THR A 427 -34.98 31.24 -14.87
CA THR A 427 -36.43 31.15 -14.71
C THR A 427 -37.03 30.47 -15.95
N SER A 428 -37.78 29.39 -15.71
CA SER A 428 -38.75 28.74 -16.58
C SER A 428 -38.60 28.95 -18.11
N ALA A 429 -37.96 27.99 -18.78
CA ALA A 429 -38.33 27.69 -20.17
C ALA A 429 -39.43 26.62 -20.13
N ALA A 430 -40.50 26.87 -20.87
CA ALA A 430 -41.80 26.23 -20.80
C ALA A 430 -41.78 24.69 -20.81
N ALA A 431 -42.75 24.12 -20.10
CA ALA A 431 -43.10 22.70 -20.19
C ALA A 431 -43.27 22.28 -21.67
N PRO A 432 -42.78 21.09 -22.08
CA PRO A 432 -43.10 20.56 -23.38
C PRO A 432 -44.61 20.30 -23.43
N THR A 433 -45.27 20.88 -24.42
CA THR A 433 -46.65 20.56 -24.79
C THR A 433 -46.78 19.05 -24.94
N ARG A 434 -47.79 18.46 -24.28
CA ARG A 434 -48.27 17.09 -24.54
C ARG A 434 -48.67 16.99 -26.01
N GLY A 435 -47.75 16.56 -26.86
CA GLY A 435 -48.05 15.95 -28.16
C GLY A 435 -48.14 14.45 -27.97
N SER A 436 -49.26 13.85 -28.35
CA SER A 436 -49.41 12.40 -28.48
C SER A 436 -48.31 11.83 -29.38
N PRO A 437 -47.83 10.60 -29.12
CA PRO A 437 -46.87 9.96 -30.02
C PRO A 437 -47.56 9.63 -31.35
N ASP A 438 -47.10 10.25 -32.44
CA ASP A 438 -47.37 9.78 -33.79
C ASP A 438 -46.69 8.41 -33.94
N MET A 439 -47.51 7.36 -33.97
CA MET A 439 -47.08 6.03 -34.37
C MET A 439 -46.77 6.04 -35.87
N PRO A 440 -45.61 5.57 -36.33
CA PRO A 440 -45.40 5.32 -37.75
C PRO A 440 -46.36 4.22 -38.21
N HIS A 441 -47.24 4.57 -39.14
CA HIS A 441 -48.04 3.62 -39.90
C HIS A 441 -47.12 2.67 -40.69
N PRO A 442 -47.39 1.36 -40.71
CA PRO A 442 -46.64 0.43 -41.55
C PRO A 442 -47.04 0.59 -43.02
N ASP A 443 -46.05 0.75 -43.90
CA ASP A 443 -46.28 0.69 -45.34
C ASP A 443 -46.79 -0.71 -45.76
N PRO A 444 -47.82 -0.77 -46.62
CA PRO A 444 -48.37 -2.03 -47.08
C PRO A 444 -47.60 -2.56 -48.29
N GLY A 445 -46.97 -3.72 -48.11
CA GLY A 445 -46.84 -4.73 -49.16
C GLY A 445 -45.60 -4.65 -50.06
N CYS A 446 -44.71 -5.62 -49.90
CA CYS A 446 -44.46 -6.56 -51.00
C CYS A 446 -43.99 -7.91 -50.43
N ALA A 447 -44.68 -8.97 -50.84
CA ALA A 447 -44.44 -10.35 -50.47
C ALA A 447 -43.36 -10.99 -51.36
N CYS A 448 -42.59 -11.93 -50.80
CA CYS A 448 -42.21 -13.25 -51.35
C CYS A 448 -41.13 -13.88 -50.43
N ALA A 449 -41.50 -14.88 -49.62
CA ALA A 449 -41.30 -16.34 -49.85
C ALA A 449 -39.92 -16.81 -49.33
N ILE A 450 -39.82 -17.34 -48.10
CA ILE A 450 -39.82 -18.78 -47.73
C ILE A 450 -38.84 -19.63 -48.58
N MET A 451 -37.65 -19.92 -48.05
CA MET A 451 -37.33 -21.18 -47.34
C MET A 451 -36.11 -20.99 -46.45
#